data_AF-A0A3B0S7Q1-F1
#
_entry.id   AF-A0A3B0S7Q1-F1
#
_cell.length_a   1.000
_cell.length_b   1.000
_cell.length_c   1.000
_cell.angle_alpha   90.00
_cell.angle_beta   90.00
_cell.angle_gamma   90.00
#
_symmetry.space_group_name_H-M   'P 1'
#
loop_
_entity.id
_entity.type
_entity.pdbx_description
1 polymer ?
#
loop_
_entity_poly.entity_id
_entity_poly.type
_entity_poly.pdbx_seq_one_letter_code
_entity_poly.pdbx_strand_id
1 'polypeptide(L)'
;MKFWWLVVLLILGLGWMVPKTAQAQAAINAAVIPTARTGQIGTPLTVFAAMLNFGDAQANNCRIELNANFSGVLPITLAYQTTTATNQLTGTVNTPVNIPAGVVQNFLLELTGTDVIAGRDLGFDFVCDQISAPLFSGVNTVRLTISDTPLPDLIPIAVSLSADGIMRIENAGGASAYGAAVINIGAAGNVQVRADGGEYVWPMQMLVCETDPDGNCLQTAIAMLEVNFASGQSRTFSVFASASARLGVPFMPELARSFLRFERPDTGTLAASSLAITAPEPVANFTALDLDAALAFAQNDGTRALLIQRDGVTLFEQYWGTGGMDVAEQIFSGSKSFSCALAAAASDAGILNPDEYASNVIIPWLANGTAPGALQKSQIRARDMISLASGLRSRVSPAGFPNFSNIYGLAIQSPQDLEPGKQAIYGSTGFHGFTAFFELKSGGSLVGNTVVGGLDPADFVQDNVLTPIGSQVAVWNRDILGKPDFAAGASMSARNWLKYGQLLLDDGNWQGSQIISRSMVRKCRHYFTPAFGSYGLSFWLNRPVNNSWNPSEDDIPLTAEVHLAQSGQIFPASADDHFAALGFGNMQLHMIPSERLVIVKYGGTGNQNPFFAALFNGAFDE
;
A
#
# COMPACT_ATOMS: atom_id res chain seq x y z
N MET A 1 -13.21 -76.20 -18.22
CA MET A 1 -14.22 -75.12 -18.14
C MET A 1 -13.97 -74.38 -16.84
N LYS A 2 -13.50 -73.15 -16.75
CA LYS A 2 -13.50 -71.99 -17.66
C LYS A 2 -12.27 -71.14 -17.27
N PHE A 3 -11.17 -71.12 -18.02
CA PHE A 3 -10.85 -70.15 -19.08
C PHE A 3 -12.01 -69.25 -19.55
N TRP A 4 -11.69 -67.96 -19.73
CA TRP A 4 -12.54 -66.83 -20.18
C TRP A 4 -13.38 -66.18 -19.09
N TRP A 5 -12.87 -65.09 -18.49
CA TRP A 5 -13.63 -63.88 -18.13
C TRP A 5 -12.71 -62.67 -17.75
N LEU A 6 -11.46 -62.62 -18.22
CA LEU A 6 -10.50 -61.58 -17.80
C LEU A 6 -9.64 -61.01 -18.95
N VAL A 7 -10.23 -60.84 -20.15
CA VAL A 7 -9.51 -60.26 -21.31
C VAL A 7 -10.27 -59.11 -22.02
N VAL A 8 -11.49 -58.73 -21.63
CA VAL A 8 -12.22 -57.66 -22.37
C VAL A 8 -12.83 -56.58 -21.46
N LEU A 9 -12.03 -56.13 -20.50
CA LEU A 9 -12.11 -54.76 -19.95
C LEU A 9 -10.67 -54.24 -19.88
N LEU A 10 -10.09 -53.89 -21.02
CA LEU A 10 -10.09 -52.54 -21.60
C LEU A 10 -9.09 -51.59 -20.90
N ILE A 11 -7.84 -51.64 -21.35
CA ILE A 11 -7.20 -50.52 -22.11
C ILE A 11 -6.98 -49.18 -21.37
N LEU A 12 -7.09 -49.07 -20.04
CA LEU A 12 -6.77 -47.80 -19.33
C LEU A 12 -5.76 -47.90 -18.19
N GLY A 13 -5.00 -49.00 -18.07
CA GLY A 13 -4.14 -49.26 -16.91
C GLY A 13 -2.62 -49.27 -17.17
N LEU A 14 -2.16 -48.89 -18.36
CA LEU A 14 -0.73 -48.79 -18.70
C LEU A 14 -0.38 -47.35 -19.03
N GLY A 15 -0.58 -46.46 -18.05
CA GLY A 15 0.10 -45.17 -18.02
C GLY A 15 1.57 -45.44 -17.74
N TRP A 16 2.36 -45.51 -18.80
CA TRP A 16 3.82 -45.47 -18.71
C TRP A 16 4.21 -44.33 -17.77
N MET A 17 5.08 -44.61 -16.81
CA MET A 17 5.93 -43.59 -16.20
C MET A 17 6.83 -43.04 -17.31
N VAL A 18 6.28 -42.12 -18.10
CA VAL A 18 7.06 -41.24 -18.96
C VAL A 18 7.69 -40.24 -17.98
N PRO A 19 9.02 -40.13 -17.89
CA PRO A 19 9.61 -38.98 -17.23
C PRO A 19 9.06 -37.76 -17.97
N LYS A 20 8.36 -36.85 -17.27
CA LYS A 20 8.02 -35.55 -17.83
C LYS A 20 9.34 -34.88 -18.19
N THR A 21 9.80 -35.06 -19.43
CA THR A 21 10.80 -34.19 -20.02
C THR A 21 10.18 -32.81 -19.99
N ALA A 22 10.77 -31.89 -19.22
CA ALA A 22 10.42 -30.48 -19.29
C ALA A 22 10.45 -30.08 -20.76
N GLN A 23 9.31 -29.65 -21.28
CA GLN A 23 9.19 -29.26 -22.69
C GLN A 23 9.87 -27.90 -22.82
N ALA A 24 10.86 -27.79 -23.71
CA ALA A 24 11.54 -26.52 -23.95
C ALA A 24 10.52 -25.43 -24.34
N GLN A 25 10.64 -24.26 -23.71
CA GLN A 25 9.70 -23.15 -23.79
C GLN A 25 10.44 -21.83 -24.09
N ALA A 26 9.92 -21.08 -25.05
CA ALA A 26 10.40 -19.73 -25.33
C ALA A 26 9.91 -18.76 -24.22
N ALA A 27 10.77 -17.82 -23.82
CA ALA A 27 10.43 -16.79 -22.85
C ALA A 27 11.07 -15.47 -23.27
N ILE A 28 10.28 -14.40 -23.38
CA ILE A 28 10.74 -13.13 -23.93
C ILE A 28 10.53 -11.97 -22.97
N ASN A 29 11.52 -11.09 -22.91
CA ASN A 29 11.45 -9.78 -22.28
C ASN A 29 11.86 -8.71 -23.29
N ALA A 30 11.35 -7.49 -23.12
CA ALA A 30 11.64 -6.39 -24.02
C ALA A 30 11.92 -5.10 -23.27
N ALA A 31 12.66 -4.20 -23.89
CA ALA A 31 12.93 -2.84 -23.40
C ALA A 31 13.02 -1.85 -24.56
N VAL A 32 12.71 -0.58 -24.28
CA VAL A 32 12.71 0.54 -25.23
C VAL A 32 13.45 1.74 -24.63
N ILE A 33 14.29 2.39 -25.42
CA ILE A 33 14.97 3.64 -25.05
C ILE A 33 15.01 4.64 -26.23
N PRO A 34 14.96 5.96 -25.94
CA PRO A 34 14.63 6.57 -24.66
C PRO A 34 13.16 6.32 -24.27
N THR A 35 12.82 6.52 -23.00
CA THR A 35 11.48 6.22 -22.45
C THR A 35 10.48 7.36 -22.63
N ALA A 36 10.92 8.52 -23.13
CA ALA A 36 10.02 9.56 -23.63
C ALA A 36 10.64 10.30 -24.82
N ARG A 37 9.78 10.75 -25.74
CA ARG A 37 10.15 11.54 -26.92
C ARG A 37 9.12 12.61 -27.24
N THR A 38 9.58 13.69 -27.85
CA THR A 38 8.74 14.77 -28.35
C THR A 38 8.97 14.97 -29.83
N GLY A 39 7.91 15.18 -30.62
CA GLY A 39 8.02 15.50 -32.03
C GLY A 39 6.92 16.42 -32.51
N GLN A 40 6.94 16.69 -33.81
CA GLN A 40 5.90 17.46 -34.48
C GLN A 40 5.02 16.56 -35.32
N ILE A 41 3.79 17.03 -35.57
CA ILE A 41 2.85 16.36 -36.47
C ILE A 41 3.53 16.06 -37.81
N GLY A 42 3.42 14.80 -38.26
CA GLY A 42 3.97 14.33 -39.53
C GLY A 42 5.48 14.09 -39.54
N THR A 43 6.19 14.31 -38.43
CA THR A 43 7.64 14.06 -38.34
C THR A 43 7.91 12.70 -37.69
N PRO A 44 8.66 11.80 -38.35
CA PRO A 44 9.04 10.51 -37.76
C PRO A 44 9.94 10.67 -36.53
N LEU A 45 9.61 9.95 -35.47
CA LEU A 45 10.38 9.82 -34.23
C LEU A 45 10.92 8.41 -34.11
N THR A 46 12.17 8.26 -33.68
CA THR A 46 12.81 6.95 -33.57
C THR A 46 13.13 6.56 -32.12
N VAL A 47 12.86 5.32 -31.75
CA VAL A 47 13.31 4.73 -30.48
C VAL A 47 13.99 3.39 -30.75
N PHE A 48 14.94 3.01 -29.92
CA PHE A 48 15.56 1.69 -29.99
C PHE A 48 14.80 0.74 -29.08
N ALA A 49 14.59 -0.49 -29.55
CA ALA A 49 14.03 -1.56 -28.75
C ALA A 49 14.92 -2.81 -28.80
N ALA A 50 14.82 -3.64 -27.77
CA ALA A 50 15.47 -4.95 -27.73
C ALA A 50 14.46 -6.00 -27.25
N MET A 51 14.49 -7.19 -27.87
CA MET A 51 13.83 -8.39 -27.37
C MET A 51 14.89 -9.43 -27.00
N LEU A 52 14.87 -9.88 -25.76
CA LEU A 52 15.69 -10.98 -25.25
C LEU A 52 14.83 -12.23 -25.17
N ASN A 53 15.27 -13.32 -25.81
CA ASN A 53 14.75 -14.65 -25.50
C ASN A 53 15.62 -15.30 -24.42
N PHE A 54 15.11 -15.39 -23.20
CA PHE A 54 15.80 -16.00 -22.06
C PHE A 54 15.31 -17.43 -21.77
N GLY A 55 14.41 -17.97 -22.61
CA GLY A 55 13.98 -19.35 -22.56
C GLY A 55 15.01 -20.33 -23.14
N ASP A 56 14.65 -21.60 -23.21
CA ASP A 56 15.48 -22.70 -23.74
C ASP A 56 15.04 -23.19 -25.13
N ALA A 57 14.02 -22.55 -25.72
CA ALA A 57 13.57 -22.77 -27.11
C ALA A 57 13.60 -21.48 -27.94
N GLN A 58 13.66 -21.63 -29.27
CA GLN A 58 13.54 -20.49 -30.21
C GLN A 58 12.15 -19.87 -30.15
N ALA A 59 12.08 -18.55 -30.03
CA ALA A 59 10.87 -17.76 -30.21
C ALA A 59 10.69 -17.47 -31.72
N ASN A 60 9.54 -17.79 -32.29
CA ASN A 60 9.32 -17.67 -33.74
C ASN A 60 8.42 -16.48 -34.07
N ASN A 61 8.66 -15.90 -35.25
CA ASN A 61 7.80 -14.86 -35.84
C ASN A 61 7.56 -13.67 -34.88
N CYS A 62 8.62 -13.28 -34.16
CA CYS A 62 8.62 -12.18 -33.21
C CYS A 62 8.50 -10.84 -33.94
N ARG A 63 7.55 -10.03 -33.49
CA ARG A 63 7.18 -8.75 -34.08
C ARG A 63 6.76 -7.76 -32.99
N ILE A 64 6.68 -6.50 -33.39
CA ILE A 64 6.33 -5.40 -32.50
C ILE A 64 5.07 -4.74 -33.05
N GLU A 65 4.04 -4.69 -32.22
CA GLU A 65 2.75 -4.09 -32.54
C GLU A 65 2.45 -2.95 -31.56
N LEU A 66 1.69 -1.95 -32.01
CA LEU A 66 1.15 -0.96 -31.09
C LEU A 66 0.07 -1.63 -30.26
N ASN A 67 0.12 -1.50 -28.94
CA ASN A 67 -0.82 -2.19 -28.06
C ASN A 67 -2.28 -1.88 -28.45
N ALA A 68 -3.14 -2.88 -28.38
CA ALA A 68 -4.52 -2.80 -28.86
C ALA A 68 -5.35 -1.66 -28.23
N ASN A 69 -4.98 -1.18 -27.03
CA ASN A 69 -5.61 -0.02 -26.40
C ASN A 69 -5.33 1.31 -27.13
N PHE A 70 -4.32 1.36 -27.99
CA PHE A 70 -3.89 2.55 -28.73
C PHE A 70 -4.05 2.40 -30.24
N SER A 71 -4.01 1.18 -30.76
CA SER A 71 -4.17 0.89 -32.19
C SER A 71 -5.54 1.34 -32.70
N GLY A 72 -5.57 2.28 -33.65
CA GLY A 72 -6.80 2.87 -34.21
C GLY A 72 -7.52 3.86 -33.28
N VAL A 73 -7.00 4.09 -32.07
CA VAL A 73 -7.52 5.07 -31.10
C VAL A 73 -6.66 6.33 -31.13
N LEU A 74 -5.34 6.18 -31.16
CA LEU A 74 -4.41 7.30 -31.26
C LEU A 74 -4.00 7.56 -32.72
N PRO A 75 -3.81 8.82 -33.10
CA PRO A 75 -3.40 9.23 -34.44
C PRO A 75 -1.89 8.99 -34.63
N ILE A 76 -1.46 7.73 -34.57
CA ILE A 76 -0.05 7.34 -34.64
C ILE A 76 0.15 6.11 -35.53
N THR A 77 1.21 6.14 -36.33
CA THR A 77 1.68 4.97 -37.07
C THR A 77 2.97 4.43 -36.45
N LEU A 78 3.12 3.11 -36.48
CA LEU A 78 4.30 2.38 -36.02
C LEU A 78 4.92 1.60 -37.18
N ALA A 79 6.24 1.69 -37.32
CA ALA A 79 7.04 0.74 -38.09
C ALA A 79 8.23 0.26 -37.25
N TYR A 80 8.74 -0.94 -37.52
CA TYR A 80 9.95 -1.44 -36.88
C TYR A 80 10.90 -2.10 -37.88
N GLN A 81 12.19 -2.13 -37.59
CA GLN A 81 13.19 -2.84 -38.38
C GLN A 81 14.32 -3.34 -37.49
N THR A 82 14.88 -4.52 -37.77
CA THR A 82 15.98 -5.06 -36.98
C THR A 82 17.26 -4.24 -37.14
N THR A 83 18.10 -4.26 -36.13
CA THR A 83 19.42 -3.61 -36.16
C THR A 83 20.53 -4.59 -35.77
N THR A 84 21.75 -4.29 -36.20
CA THR A 84 22.96 -4.93 -35.66
C THR A 84 23.25 -4.41 -34.25
N ALA A 85 24.24 -5.01 -33.57
CA ALA A 85 24.79 -4.47 -32.31
C ALA A 85 25.41 -3.06 -32.45
N THR A 86 25.67 -2.60 -33.68
CA THR A 86 26.18 -1.26 -34.00
C THR A 86 25.11 -0.33 -34.57
N ASN A 87 23.83 -0.65 -34.32
CA ASN A 87 22.65 0.12 -34.74
C ASN A 87 22.49 0.29 -36.26
N GLN A 88 23.10 -0.58 -37.08
CA GLN A 88 22.87 -0.58 -38.53
C GLN A 88 21.58 -1.32 -38.84
N LEU A 89 20.70 -0.73 -39.65
CA LEU A 89 19.45 -1.36 -40.09
C LEU A 89 19.73 -2.63 -40.88
N THR A 90 18.98 -3.68 -40.58
CA THR A 90 19.04 -4.97 -41.26
C THR A 90 17.63 -5.47 -41.57
N GLY A 91 17.51 -6.48 -42.43
CA GLY A 91 16.21 -7.02 -42.83
C GLY A 91 15.34 -5.99 -43.55
N THR A 92 14.04 -6.26 -43.61
CA THR A 92 13.03 -5.39 -44.21
C THR A 92 12.09 -4.85 -43.12
N VAL A 93 11.56 -3.65 -43.32
CA VAL A 93 10.63 -3.00 -42.38
C VAL A 93 9.42 -3.91 -42.12
N ASN A 94 8.97 -3.96 -40.86
CA ASN A 94 7.83 -4.73 -40.37
C ASN A 94 7.89 -6.24 -40.67
N THR A 95 9.10 -6.78 -40.80
CA THR A 95 9.31 -8.21 -41.03
C THR A 95 9.58 -8.92 -39.70
N PRO A 96 8.74 -9.88 -39.30
CA PRO A 96 8.98 -10.66 -38.10
C PRO A 96 10.26 -11.48 -38.17
N VAL A 97 10.84 -11.79 -37.02
CA VAL A 97 12.11 -12.53 -36.91
C VAL A 97 12.03 -13.65 -35.89
N ASN A 98 12.86 -14.68 -36.07
CA ASN A 98 13.02 -15.72 -35.07
C ASN A 98 14.18 -15.34 -34.14
N ILE A 99 13.98 -15.52 -32.83
CA ILE A 99 14.98 -15.19 -31.81
C ILE A 99 15.38 -16.50 -31.10
N PRO A 100 16.59 -17.03 -31.35
CA PRO A 100 17.09 -18.23 -30.67
C PRO A 100 17.18 -18.04 -29.15
N ALA A 101 17.18 -19.14 -28.40
CA ALA A 101 17.39 -19.12 -26.95
C ALA A 101 18.70 -18.41 -26.57
N GLY A 102 18.65 -17.54 -25.56
CA GLY A 102 19.77 -16.74 -25.07
C GLY A 102 20.18 -15.56 -25.96
N VAL A 103 19.46 -15.28 -27.05
CA VAL A 103 19.80 -14.20 -28.00
C VAL A 103 18.97 -12.95 -27.75
N VAL A 104 19.63 -11.79 -27.87
CA VAL A 104 18.98 -10.47 -27.94
C VAL A 104 18.90 -10.01 -29.38
N GLN A 105 17.71 -9.63 -29.82
CA GLN A 105 17.48 -8.98 -31.11
C GLN A 105 17.13 -7.50 -30.89
N ASN A 106 17.89 -6.62 -31.53
CA ASN A 106 17.67 -5.18 -31.47
C ASN A 106 16.82 -4.69 -32.65
N PHE A 107 16.08 -3.61 -32.43
CA PHE A 107 15.18 -2.99 -33.38
C PHE A 107 15.29 -1.46 -33.32
N LEU A 108 15.01 -0.80 -34.44
CA LEU A 108 14.64 0.60 -34.51
C LEU A 108 13.12 0.65 -34.72
N LEU A 109 12.41 1.40 -33.88
CA LEU A 109 11.00 1.71 -34.05
C LEU A 109 10.87 3.12 -34.57
N GLU A 110 10.03 3.32 -35.56
CA GLU A 110 9.64 4.61 -36.11
C GLU A 110 8.17 4.88 -35.78
N LEU A 111 7.93 6.04 -35.17
CA LEU A 111 6.63 6.52 -34.70
C LEU A 111 6.30 7.82 -35.41
N THR A 112 5.16 7.92 -36.09
CA THR A 112 4.72 9.17 -36.72
C THR A 112 3.33 9.55 -36.23
N GLY A 113 3.23 10.67 -35.52
CA GLY A 113 1.94 11.23 -35.09
C GLY A 113 1.30 12.06 -36.18
N THR A 114 0.00 11.88 -36.44
CA THR A 114 -0.76 12.64 -37.44
C THR A 114 -1.63 13.74 -36.84
N ASP A 115 -1.67 13.86 -35.51
CA ASP A 115 -2.37 14.90 -34.77
C ASP A 115 -1.64 15.16 -33.43
N VAL A 116 -2.07 16.18 -32.69
CA VAL A 116 -1.53 16.53 -31.37
C VAL A 116 -1.75 15.39 -30.37
N ILE A 117 -0.69 15.03 -29.65
CA ILE A 117 -0.72 14.04 -28.55
C ILE A 117 -0.11 14.72 -27.32
N ALA A 118 -0.95 15.01 -26.33
CA ALA A 118 -0.53 15.60 -25.07
C ALA A 118 0.01 14.54 -24.11
N GLY A 119 1.30 14.20 -24.23
CA GLY A 119 2.05 13.36 -23.28
C GLY A 119 1.33 12.08 -22.84
N ARG A 120 1.50 10.99 -23.61
CA ARG A 120 0.86 9.69 -23.33
C ARG A 120 1.89 8.56 -23.32
N ASP A 121 1.81 7.68 -22.33
CA ASP A 121 2.60 6.44 -22.31
C ASP A 121 2.03 5.41 -23.28
N LEU A 122 2.77 5.15 -24.34
CA LEU A 122 2.43 4.18 -25.37
C LEU A 122 3.07 2.83 -25.05
N GLY A 123 2.24 1.80 -24.95
CA GLY A 123 2.69 0.41 -24.82
C GLY A 123 2.87 -0.27 -26.17
N PHE A 124 3.86 -1.15 -26.26
CA PHE A 124 4.11 -2.00 -27.42
C PHE A 124 3.92 -3.46 -27.05
N ASP A 125 3.24 -4.21 -27.90
CA ASP A 125 3.12 -5.65 -27.78
C ASP A 125 4.31 -6.29 -28.51
N PHE A 126 5.27 -6.79 -27.74
CA PHE A 126 6.40 -7.58 -28.23
C PHE A 126 6.01 -9.04 -28.26
N VAL A 127 5.50 -9.49 -29.41
CA VAL A 127 4.79 -10.77 -29.54
C VAL A 127 5.53 -11.70 -30.49
N CYS A 128 5.68 -12.95 -30.08
CA CYS A 128 6.09 -14.08 -30.90
C CYS A 128 4.92 -15.09 -30.95
N ASP A 129 4.96 -16.08 -31.85
CA ASP A 129 3.85 -17.04 -32.01
C ASP A 129 3.54 -17.81 -30.70
N GLN A 130 4.54 -18.01 -29.85
CA GLN A 130 4.43 -18.84 -28.64
C GLN A 130 4.16 -18.02 -27.37
N ILE A 131 4.50 -16.73 -27.37
CA ILE A 131 4.65 -15.95 -26.13
C ILE A 131 4.64 -14.45 -26.44
N SER A 132 4.21 -13.63 -25.48
CA SER A 132 4.31 -12.16 -25.53
C SER A 132 5.12 -11.68 -24.33
N ALA A 133 5.91 -10.62 -24.50
CA ALA A 133 6.63 -10.01 -23.38
C ALA A 133 5.63 -9.29 -22.45
N PRO A 134 5.81 -9.37 -21.11
CA PRO A 134 5.03 -8.58 -20.17
C PRO A 134 5.26 -7.07 -20.38
N LEU A 135 4.24 -6.26 -20.17
CA LEU A 135 4.28 -4.81 -20.34
C LEU A 135 4.60 -4.12 -19.00
N PHE A 136 5.63 -3.27 -18.98
CA PHE A 136 6.08 -2.51 -17.81
C PHE A 136 6.30 -1.03 -18.19
N SER A 137 5.57 -0.15 -17.51
CA SER A 137 5.66 1.31 -17.69
C SER A 137 7.11 1.78 -17.46
N GLY A 138 7.67 2.49 -18.45
CA GLY A 138 9.03 3.03 -18.38
C GLY A 138 10.16 2.02 -18.63
N VAL A 139 9.83 0.80 -19.06
CA VAL A 139 10.77 -0.23 -19.54
C VAL A 139 10.55 -0.51 -21.01
N ASN A 140 9.32 -0.88 -21.39
CA ASN A 140 8.93 -1.18 -22.77
C ASN A 140 7.71 -0.36 -23.23
N THR A 141 7.55 0.81 -22.62
CA THR A 141 6.65 1.88 -23.04
C THR A 141 7.44 3.12 -23.40
N VAL A 142 6.84 4.00 -24.21
CA VAL A 142 7.39 5.31 -24.54
C VAL A 142 6.35 6.37 -24.28
N ARG A 143 6.68 7.36 -23.44
CA ARG A 143 5.87 8.57 -23.29
C ARG A 143 6.06 9.46 -24.50
N LEU A 144 5.00 9.64 -25.29
CA LEU A 144 5.06 10.40 -26.53
C LEU A 144 4.31 11.72 -26.41
N THR A 145 4.96 12.80 -26.84
CA THR A 145 4.35 14.12 -27.03
C THR A 145 4.46 14.50 -28.51
N ILE A 146 3.33 14.79 -29.16
CA ILE A 146 3.30 15.30 -30.54
C ILE A 146 2.66 16.69 -30.50
N SER A 147 3.38 17.70 -30.98
CA SER A 147 2.92 19.08 -30.99
C SER A 147 2.74 19.61 -32.42
N ASP A 148 1.84 20.57 -32.57
CA ASP A 148 1.68 21.42 -33.75
C ASP A 148 2.65 22.61 -33.76
N THR A 149 3.42 22.80 -32.69
CA THR A 149 4.44 23.84 -32.57
C THR A 149 5.83 23.25 -32.29
N PRO A 150 6.92 23.94 -32.66
CA PRO A 150 8.27 23.45 -32.36
C PRO A 150 8.57 23.46 -30.86
N LEU A 151 8.86 22.27 -30.32
CA LEU A 151 9.33 22.06 -28.95
C LEU A 151 10.77 21.50 -28.93
N PRO A 152 11.48 21.56 -27.80
CA PRO A 152 12.70 20.78 -27.61
C PRO A 152 12.41 19.28 -27.79
N ASP A 153 13.23 18.60 -28.60
CA ASP A 153 13.25 17.14 -28.73
C ASP A 153 14.62 16.67 -28.24
N LEU A 154 14.63 16.17 -27.01
CA LEU A 154 15.83 15.81 -26.30
C LEU A 154 16.04 14.29 -26.39
N ILE A 155 17.25 13.86 -26.68
CA ILE A 155 17.63 12.44 -26.70
C ILE A 155 18.60 12.19 -25.54
N PRO A 156 18.11 11.72 -24.38
CA PRO A 156 18.95 11.36 -23.24
C PRO A 156 19.44 9.90 -23.33
N ILE A 157 20.73 9.71 -23.10
CA ILE A 157 21.36 8.40 -22.93
C ILE A 157 21.98 8.36 -21.53
N ALA A 158 21.49 7.46 -20.68
CA ALA A 158 22.02 7.23 -19.34
C ALA A 158 22.96 6.01 -19.32
N VAL A 159 24.04 6.09 -18.54
CA VAL A 159 25.05 5.03 -18.40
C VAL A 159 25.36 4.83 -16.92
N SER A 160 25.08 3.64 -16.39
CA SER A 160 25.51 3.24 -15.05
C SER A 160 27.04 3.09 -14.98
N LEU A 161 27.60 3.19 -13.78
CA LEU A 161 29.06 3.04 -13.55
C LEU A 161 29.59 1.67 -14.02
N SER A 162 28.76 0.63 -13.95
CA SER A 162 29.05 -0.73 -14.43
C SER A 162 28.74 -0.96 -15.92
N ALA A 163 28.18 0.03 -16.63
CA ALA A 163 27.77 -0.05 -18.03
C ALA A 163 26.80 -1.21 -18.37
N ASP A 164 26.02 -1.67 -17.40
CA ASP A 164 25.07 -2.79 -17.52
C ASP A 164 23.60 -2.37 -17.32
N GLY A 165 23.33 -1.06 -17.26
CA GLY A 165 21.98 -0.55 -17.09
C GLY A 165 21.47 -0.48 -15.64
N ILE A 166 22.30 -0.85 -14.66
CA ILE A 166 21.91 -0.94 -13.24
C ILE A 166 22.75 0.03 -12.39
N MET A 167 22.10 0.95 -11.66
CA MET A 167 22.70 1.73 -10.60
C MET A 167 22.67 0.93 -9.29
N ARG A 168 23.84 0.46 -8.84
CA ARG A 168 23.97 -0.27 -7.57
C ARG A 168 24.43 0.68 -6.47
N ILE A 169 23.67 0.72 -5.38
CA ILE A 169 24.09 1.32 -4.13
C ILE A 169 24.64 0.18 -3.27
N GLU A 170 25.93 0.20 -2.97
CA GLU A 170 26.60 -0.95 -2.35
C GLU A 170 26.30 -1.15 -0.87
N ASN A 171 25.82 -0.10 -0.18
CA ASN A 171 25.56 -0.13 1.26
C ASN A 171 24.20 0.50 1.55
N ALA A 172 23.50 -0.02 2.57
CA ALA A 172 22.28 0.59 3.04
C ALA A 172 22.53 2.01 3.56
N GLY A 173 21.65 2.96 3.23
CA GLY A 173 21.90 4.38 3.49
C GLY A 173 23.02 5.00 2.65
N GLY A 174 23.63 4.21 1.76
CA GLY A 174 24.66 4.66 0.84
C GLY A 174 24.09 5.44 -0.32
N ALA A 175 24.99 5.93 -1.16
CA ALA A 175 24.65 6.63 -2.39
C ALA A 175 25.40 6.02 -3.58
N SER A 176 24.83 6.19 -4.76
CA SER A 176 25.45 5.85 -6.04
C SER A 176 25.06 6.90 -7.08
N ALA A 177 25.70 6.84 -8.24
CA ALA A 177 25.51 7.80 -9.31
C ALA A 177 25.48 7.13 -10.68
N TYR A 178 24.90 7.82 -11.67
CA TYR A 178 25.08 7.50 -13.08
C TYR A 178 25.24 8.78 -13.89
N GLY A 179 25.90 8.66 -15.04
CA GLY A 179 26.06 9.76 -15.99
C GLY A 179 25.00 9.71 -17.07
N ALA A 180 24.65 10.87 -17.62
CA ALA A 180 23.81 10.96 -18.81
C ALA A 180 24.32 12.03 -19.77
N ALA A 181 24.23 11.75 -21.06
CA ALA A 181 24.46 12.73 -22.12
C ALA A 181 23.15 12.97 -22.86
N VAL A 182 22.91 14.22 -23.24
CA VAL A 182 21.64 14.67 -23.84
C VAL A 182 21.95 15.60 -24.98
N ILE A 183 21.31 15.38 -26.13
CA ILE A 183 21.34 16.30 -27.27
C ILE A 183 19.94 16.82 -27.56
N ASN A 184 19.81 18.11 -27.84
CA ASN A 184 18.58 18.68 -28.37
C ASN A 184 18.60 18.68 -29.89
N ILE A 185 17.72 17.90 -30.51
CA ILE A 185 17.53 17.88 -31.97
C ILE A 185 16.28 18.64 -32.42
N GLY A 186 15.53 19.20 -31.47
CA GLY A 186 14.36 20.03 -31.72
C GLY A 186 14.63 21.53 -31.62
N ALA A 187 13.59 22.29 -31.26
CA ALA A 187 13.68 23.72 -31.05
C ALA A 187 14.43 24.07 -29.75
N ALA A 188 14.99 25.27 -29.68
CA ALA A 188 15.58 25.76 -28.43
C ALA A 188 14.51 26.01 -27.37
N GLY A 189 14.84 25.80 -26.10
CA GLY A 189 13.89 26.04 -25.00
C GLY A 189 14.45 25.74 -23.62
N ASN A 190 13.74 26.22 -22.60
CA ASN A 190 14.01 25.89 -21.20
C ASN A 190 13.30 24.59 -20.84
N VAL A 191 13.98 23.74 -20.07
CA VAL A 191 13.44 22.49 -19.54
C VAL A 191 13.83 22.33 -18.07
N GLN A 192 12.92 21.73 -17.31
CA GLN A 192 13.15 21.25 -15.96
C GLN A 192 13.75 19.85 -16.01
N VAL A 193 14.95 19.70 -15.47
CA VAL A 193 15.66 18.41 -15.38
C VAL A 193 15.53 17.88 -13.97
N ARG A 194 14.97 16.68 -13.79
CA ARG A 194 14.88 16.02 -12.48
C ARG A 194 15.06 14.51 -12.59
N ALA A 195 15.40 13.88 -11.48
CA ALA A 195 15.41 12.43 -11.35
C ALA A 195 14.31 11.95 -10.37
N ASP A 196 13.60 10.87 -10.71
CA ASP A 196 12.58 10.25 -9.85
C ASP A 196 12.47 8.73 -9.99
N GLY A 197 11.71 8.09 -9.10
CA GLY A 197 11.44 6.64 -9.07
C GLY A 197 10.34 6.16 -10.02
N GLY A 198 9.73 7.04 -10.82
CA GLY A 198 8.57 6.73 -11.65
C GLY A 198 7.26 6.63 -10.86
N GLU A 199 6.40 5.68 -11.24
CA GLU A 199 5.10 5.44 -10.58
C GLU A 199 5.24 4.83 -9.17
N TYR A 200 6.39 4.21 -8.89
CA TYR A 200 6.70 3.61 -7.58
C TYR A 200 7.61 4.55 -6.79
N VAL A 201 7.16 4.96 -5.60
CA VAL A 201 7.95 5.81 -4.71
C VAL A 201 8.90 4.93 -3.90
N TRP A 202 10.14 4.82 -4.37
CA TRP A 202 11.21 4.16 -3.62
C TRP A 202 11.70 5.06 -2.49
N PRO A 203 12.11 4.51 -1.34
CA PRO A 203 12.60 5.26 -0.18
C PRO A 203 14.02 5.78 -0.44
N MET A 204 14.15 6.69 -1.41
CA MET A 204 15.42 7.19 -1.89
C MET A 204 15.32 8.69 -2.14
N GLN A 205 16.43 9.39 -1.90
CA GLN A 205 16.59 10.78 -2.35
C GLN A 205 17.31 10.77 -3.69
N MET A 206 16.76 11.45 -4.68
CA MET A 206 17.41 11.65 -5.98
C MET A 206 17.73 13.12 -6.20
N LEU A 207 18.95 13.39 -6.66
CA LEU A 207 19.45 14.71 -7.00
C LEU A 207 20.12 14.65 -8.38
N VAL A 208 20.13 15.77 -9.08
CA VAL A 208 20.77 15.93 -10.38
C VAL A 208 21.66 17.17 -10.40
N CYS A 209 22.79 17.07 -11.09
CA CYS A 209 23.62 18.21 -11.46
C CYS A 209 23.93 18.14 -12.96
N GLU A 210 24.12 19.30 -13.59
CA GLU A 210 24.77 19.40 -14.90
C GLU A 210 26.27 19.26 -14.69
N THR A 211 26.97 18.58 -15.60
CA THR A 211 28.40 18.30 -15.50
C THR A 211 29.18 18.89 -16.65
N ASP A 212 30.47 19.13 -16.41
CA ASP A 212 31.46 19.27 -17.47
C ASP A 212 31.74 17.91 -18.17
N PRO A 213 32.55 17.89 -19.27
CA PRO A 213 32.92 16.66 -19.95
C PRO A 213 33.72 15.65 -19.10
N ASP A 214 34.32 16.09 -17.98
CA ASP A 214 35.06 15.24 -17.05
C ASP A 214 34.14 14.63 -15.96
N GLY A 215 32.85 15.00 -15.96
CA GLY A 215 31.85 14.51 -15.01
C GLY A 215 31.78 15.31 -13.70
N ASN A 216 32.45 16.47 -13.60
CA ASN A 216 32.35 17.32 -12.43
C ASN A 216 31.05 18.14 -12.49
N CYS A 217 30.30 18.14 -11.39
CA CYS A 217 29.11 18.98 -11.28
C CYS A 217 29.47 20.48 -11.39
N LEU A 218 28.80 21.18 -12.30
CA LEU A 218 28.92 22.63 -12.49
C LEU A 218 28.23 23.42 -11.36
N GLN A 219 27.33 22.78 -10.62
CA GLN A 219 26.61 23.30 -9.46
C GLN A 219 26.37 22.20 -8.43
N THR A 220 26.02 22.55 -7.20
CA THR A 220 25.54 21.56 -6.21
C THR A 220 24.36 20.78 -6.79
N ALA A 221 24.36 19.46 -6.59
CA ALA A 221 23.25 18.61 -7.02
C ALA A 221 21.96 18.99 -6.29
N ILE A 222 20.87 19.15 -7.03
CA ILE A 222 19.55 19.57 -6.51
C ILE A 222 18.44 18.69 -7.09
N ALA A 223 17.24 18.76 -6.52
CA ALA A 223 16.12 17.91 -6.94
C ALA A 223 15.63 18.22 -8.37
N MET A 224 15.74 19.48 -8.80
CA MET A 224 15.31 19.93 -10.12
C MET A 224 16.15 21.11 -10.58
N LEU A 225 16.64 21.05 -11.83
CA LEU A 225 17.40 22.11 -12.49
C LEU A 225 16.58 22.75 -13.61
N GLU A 226 16.75 24.05 -13.81
CA GLU A 226 16.27 24.73 -15.02
C GLU A 226 17.44 24.86 -15.99
N VAL A 227 17.29 24.30 -17.19
CA VAL A 227 18.36 24.28 -18.21
C VAL A 227 17.81 24.77 -19.54
N ASN A 228 18.50 25.74 -20.14
CA ASN A 228 18.22 26.16 -21.50
C ASN A 228 19.01 25.29 -22.49
N PHE A 229 18.33 24.61 -23.41
CA PHE A 229 18.96 23.92 -24.52
C PHE A 229 18.83 24.75 -25.80
N ALA A 230 19.95 25.10 -26.43
CA ALA A 230 19.95 25.54 -27.81
C ALA A 230 19.69 24.33 -28.76
N SER A 231 19.22 24.60 -29.98
CA SER A 231 19.09 23.54 -30.99
C SER A 231 20.47 23.01 -31.38
N GLY A 232 20.61 21.69 -31.44
CA GLY A 232 21.88 20.99 -31.68
C GLY A 232 22.84 20.94 -30.50
N GLN A 233 22.46 21.49 -29.33
CA GLN A 233 23.33 21.52 -28.16
C GLN A 233 23.35 20.18 -27.42
N SER A 234 24.55 19.73 -27.07
CA SER A 234 24.77 18.62 -26.14
C SER A 234 25.07 19.13 -24.73
N ARG A 235 24.52 18.45 -23.73
CA ARG A 235 24.80 18.68 -22.29
C ARG A 235 24.94 17.34 -21.57
N THR A 236 25.65 17.35 -20.45
CA THR A 236 25.93 16.18 -19.63
C THR A 236 25.41 16.38 -18.20
N PHE A 237 24.98 15.30 -17.57
CA PHE A 237 24.38 15.32 -16.24
C PHE A 237 24.89 14.14 -15.41
N SER A 238 24.95 14.33 -14.10
CA SER A 238 25.04 13.23 -13.14
C SER A 238 23.79 13.19 -12.29
N VAL A 239 23.26 11.98 -12.14
CA VAL A 239 22.16 11.69 -11.22
C VAL A 239 22.74 10.94 -10.03
N PHE A 240 22.38 11.40 -8.83
CA PHE A 240 22.76 10.80 -7.57
C PHE A 240 21.51 10.24 -6.91
N ALA A 241 21.59 9.00 -6.44
CA ALA A 241 20.55 8.41 -5.62
C ALA A 241 21.16 8.02 -4.28
N SER A 242 20.55 8.46 -3.18
CA SER A 242 20.86 8.02 -1.82
C SER A 242 19.73 7.15 -1.33
N ALA A 243 20.02 5.88 -1.04
CA ALA A 243 19.03 4.97 -0.47
C ALA A 243 18.72 5.35 0.97
N SER A 244 17.54 4.96 1.45
CA SER A 244 17.24 5.00 2.86
C SER A 244 18.25 4.18 3.66
N ALA A 245 18.68 4.71 4.81
CA ALA A 245 19.47 3.94 5.78
C ALA A 245 18.64 2.87 6.51
N ARG A 246 17.35 2.74 6.19
CA ARG A 246 16.39 1.82 6.82
C ARG A 246 15.72 0.86 5.84
N LEU A 247 15.72 1.19 4.55
CA LEU A 247 15.10 0.41 3.49
C LEU A 247 16.04 0.31 2.30
N GLY A 248 16.27 -0.92 1.87
CA GLY A 248 16.89 -1.23 0.61
C GLY A 248 15.92 -0.99 -0.55
N VAL A 249 16.40 -1.34 -1.73
CA VAL A 249 15.63 -1.34 -2.97
C VAL A 249 15.90 -2.69 -3.60
N PRO A 250 14.95 -3.65 -3.51
CA PRO A 250 15.16 -4.97 -4.05
C PRO A 250 15.44 -4.90 -5.54
N PHE A 251 16.24 -5.84 -6.05
CA PHE A 251 16.56 -5.89 -7.47
C PHE A 251 15.35 -6.38 -8.27
N MET A 252 14.48 -5.45 -8.63
CA MET A 252 13.31 -5.65 -9.49
C MET A 252 13.44 -4.70 -10.69
N PRO A 253 14.32 -5.00 -11.66
CA PRO A 253 14.67 -4.06 -12.74
C PRO A 253 13.48 -3.61 -13.61
N GLU A 254 12.36 -4.33 -13.55
CA GLU A 254 11.08 -4.02 -14.19
C GLU A 254 10.25 -2.95 -13.44
N LEU A 255 10.48 -2.74 -12.13
CA LEU A 255 9.76 -1.76 -11.29
C LEU A 255 10.68 -0.72 -10.65
N ALA A 256 11.80 -1.16 -10.07
CA ALA A 256 12.77 -0.33 -9.36
C ALA A 256 13.71 0.37 -10.34
N ARG A 257 13.34 1.60 -10.73
CA ARG A 257 14.06 2.37 -11.74
C ARG A 257 14.26 3.83 -11.32
N SER A 258 15.35 4.41 -11.78
CA SER A 258 15.58 5.86 -11.76
C SER A 258 15.31 6.42 -13.15
N PHE A 259 14.41 7.41 -13.23
CA PHE A 259 14.08 8.14 -14.45
C PHE A 259 14.73 9.51 -14.42
N LEU A 260 15.58 9.82 -15.41
CA LEU A 260 16.02 11.19 -15.66
C LEU A 260 15.05 11.83 -16.65
N ARG A 261 14.28 12.82 -16.18
CA ARG A 261 13.21 13.48 -16.94
C ARG A 261 13.60 14.90 -17.31
N PHE A 262 13.19 15.29 -18.52
CA PHE A 262 13.27 16.65 -19.04
C PHE A 262 11.85 17.11 -19.32
N GLU A 263 11.39 18.12 -18.60
CA GLU A 263 9.98 18.50 -18.55
C GLU A 263 9.78 19.98 -18.81
N ARG A 264 8.57 20.37 -19.18
CA ARG A 264 8.13 21.76 -19.09
C ARG A 264 6.82 21.85 -18.32
N PRO A 265 6.57 22.97 -17.61
CA PRO A 265 5.31 23.17 -16.90
C PRO A 265 4.05 23.11 -17.78
N ASP A 266 4.16 23.49 -19.05
CA ASP A 266 3.05 23.56 -19.99
C ASP A 266 2.78 22.25 -20.76
N THR A 267 3.81 21.45 -21.03
CA THR A 267 3.70 20.23 -21.86
C THR A 267 3.99 18.94 -21.12
N GLY A 268 4.52 18.99 -19.89
CA GLY A 268 4.96 17.82 -19.14
C GLY A 268 6.31 17.26 -19.63
N THR A 269 6.54 15.96 -19.42
CA THR A 269 7.77 15.28 -19.83
C THR A 269 7.96 15.29 -21.35
N LEU A 270 9.04 15.93 -21.81
CA LEU A 270 9.44 15.98 -23.21
C LEU A 270 10.35 14.82 -23.60
N ALA A 271 11.24 14.43 -22.68
CA ALA A 271 12.16 13.33 -22.87
C ALA A 271 12.53 12.68 -21.55
N ALA A 272 12.90 11.40 -21.59
CA ALA A 272 13.32 10.67 -20.42
C ALA A 272 14.21 9.48 -20.79
N SER A 273 15.11 9.12 -19.89
CA SER A 273 15.83 7.85 -19.92
C SER A 273 15.70 7.19 -18.55
N SER A 274 15.89 5.87 -18.48
CA SER A 274 15.78 5.15 -17.21
C SER A 274 16.86 4.08 -17.06
N LEU A 275 17.27 3.84 -15.83
CA LEU A 275 18.15 2.74 -15.42
C LEU A 275 17.49 1.98 -14.28
N ALA A 276 17.76 0.67 -14.19
CA ALA A 276 17.38 -0.09 -13.00
C ALA A 276 18.19 0.40 -11.80
N ILE A 277 17.62 0.31 -10.60
CA ILE A 277 18.29 0.72 -9.36
C ILE A 277 18.09 -0.34 -8.28
N THR A 278 19.12 -0.58 -7.48
CA THR A 278 19.04 -1.47 -6.33
C THR A 278 19.92 -0.98 -5.19
N ALA A 279 19.51 -1.29 -3.97
CA ALA A 279 20.22 -1.01 -2.75
C ALA A 279 20.00 -2.19 -1.79
N PRO A 280 21.01 -2.66 -1.05
CA PRO A 280 20.81 -3.68 -0.05
C PRO A 280 19.94 -3.11 1.08
N GLU A 281 19.07 -3.98 1.61
CA GLU A 281 18.42 -3.68 2.88
C GLU A 281 19.48 -3.46 3.96
N PRO A 282 19.33 -2.44 4.83
CA PRO A 282 20.15 -2.34 6.02
C PRO A 282 19.90 -3.58 6.86
N VAL A 283 20.96 -4.06 7.51
CA VAL A 283 20.84 -5.13 8.51
C VAL A 283 20.17 -4.55 9.76
N ALA A 284 18.88 -4.24 9.66
CA ALA A 284 17.96 -4.28 10.77
C ALA A 284 17.45 -5.73 10.82
N ASN A 285 17.62 -6.42 11.96
CA ASN A 285 17.16 -7.79 12.14
C ASN A 285 15.62 -7.84 12.19
N PHE A 286 14.95 -7.55 11.09
CA PHE A 286 13.55 -7.89 10.90
C PHE A 286 13.45 -9.36 10.54
N THR A 287 12.36 -10.00 10.95
CA THR A 287 12.09 -11.37 10.55
C THR A 287 11.86 -11.40 9.03
N ALA A 288 12.49 -12.37 8.36
CA ALA A 288 12.23 -12.61 6.93
C ALA A 288 10.75 -12.94 6.74
N LEU A 289 10.14 -12.41 5.68
CA LEU A 289 8.74 -12.68 5.37
C LEU A 289 8.64 -13.66 4.21
N ASP A 290 7.78 -14.65 4.37
CA ASP A 290 7.35 -15.53 3.30
C ASP A 290 6.03 -15.00 2.71
N LEU A 291 6.17 -14.08 1.76
CA LEU A 291 5.03 -13.45 1.10
C LEU A 291 4.26 -14.45 0.23
N ASP A 292 4.93 -15.46 -0.32
CA ASP A 292 4.30 -16.51 -1.14
C ASP A 292 3.42 -17.42 -0.28
N ALA A 293 3.90 -17.85 0.90
CA ALA A 293 3.11 -18.63 1.84
C ALA A 293 1.91 -17.82 2.39
N ALA A 294 2.14 -16.56 2.75
CA ALA A 294 1.06 -15.66 3.19
C ALA A 294 -0.01 -15.47 2.11
N LEU A 295 0.42 -15.36 0.85
CA LEU A 295 -0.44 -15.26 -0.32
C LEU A 295 -1.26 -16.54 -0.54
N ALA A 296 -0.60 -17.70 -0.56
CA ALA A 296 -1.26 -19.00 -0.73
C ALA A 296 -2.33 -19.23 0.36
N PHE A 297 -2.00 -18.88 1.61
CA PHE A 297 -2.96 -18.93 2.70
C PHE A 297 -4.16 -18.01 2.44
N ALA A 298 -3.91 -16.73 2.14
CA ALA A 298 -4.97 -15.74 1.95
C ALA A 298 -5.94 -16.12 0.82
N GLN A 299 -5.41 -16.67 -0.28
CA GLN A 299 -6.20 -17.18 -1.41
C GLN A 299 -7.15 -18.31 -1.00
N ASN A 300 -6.68 -19.26 -0.20
CA ASN A 300 -7.47 -20.43 0.23
C ASN A 300 -8.45 -20.10 1.36
N ASP A 301 -8.17 -19.06 2.14
CA ASP A 301 -8.92 -18.69 3.33
C ASP A 301 -10.20 -17.89 3.02
N GLY A 302 -10.38 -17.42 1.77
CA GLY A 302 -11.48 -16.55 1.39
C GLY A 302 -11.22 -15.06 1.67
N THR A 303 -9.95 -14.66 1.67
CA THR A 303 -9.53 -13.25 1.76
C THR A 303 -9.93 -12.51 0.50
N ARG A 304 -10.40 -11.26 0.64
CA ARG A 304 -10.84 -10.39 -0.46
C ARG A 304 -9.92 -9.20 -0.69
N ALA A 305 -9.17 -8.78 0.32
CA ALA A 305 -8.07 -7.83 0.18
C ALA A 305 -6.95 -8.20 1.15
N LEU A 306 -5.71 -8.26 0.67
CA LEU A 306 -4.51 -8.41 1.49
C LEU A 306 -3.48 -7.37 1.07
N LEU A 307 -3.11 -6.49 1.99
CA LEU A 307 -2.03 -5.52 1.83
C LEU A 307 -1.01 -5.76 2.95
N ILE A 308 0.26 -5.86 2.61
CA ILE A 308 1.39 -5.99 3.55
C ILE A 308 2.36 -4.84 3.25
N GLN A 309 2.57 -3.99 4.25
CA GLN A 309 3.46 -2.84 4.19
C GLN A 309 4.54 -2.98 5.25
N ARG A 310 5.81 -2.77 4.89
CA ARG A 310 6.93 -2.68 5.84
C ARG A 310 7.59 -1.33 5.70
N ASP A 311 7.78 -0.65 6.83
CA ASP A 311 8.46 0.64 6.92
C ASP A 311 7.91 1.69 5.92
N GLY A 312 6.59 1.76 5.78
CA GLY A 312 5.97 2.70 4.85
C GLY A 312 5.97 2.25 3.38
N VAL A 313 6.62 1.14 3.01
CA VAL A 313 6.61 0.59 1.64
C VAL A 313 5.69 -0.61 1.53
N THR A 314 4.73 -0.55 0.60
CA THR A 314 3.85 -1.69 0.30
C THR A 314 4.67 -2.78 -0.39
N LEU A 315 4.87 -3.90 0.31
CA LEU A 315 5.57 -5.07 -0.21
C LEU A 315 4.64 -5.96 -1.04
N PHE A 316 3.35 -5.96 -0.68
CA PHE A 316 2.34 -6.81 -1.29
C PHE A 316 0.98 -6.14 -1.26
N GLU A 317 0.23 -6.27 -2.35
CA GLU A 317 -1.15 -5.80 -2.48
C GLU A 317 -1.90 -6.71 -3.46
N GLN A 318 -2.94 -7.39 -2.99
CA GLN A 318 -3.79 -8.21 -3.83
C GLN A 318 -5.25 -8.22 -3.37
N TYR A 319 -6.14 -8.39 -4.34
CA TYR A 319 -7.58 -8.39 -4.17
C TYR A 319 -8.21 -9.60 -4.84
N TRP A 320 -9.31 -10.09 -4.27
CA TRP A 320 -10.09 -11.21 -4.78
C TRP A 320 -11.59 -10.99 -4.64
N GLY A 321 -12.36 -11.69 -5.47
CA GLY A 321 -13.82 -11.70 -5.38
C GLY A 321 -14.42 -10.29 -5.51
N THR A 322 -15.17 -9.85 -4.50
CA THR A 322 -15.78 -8.52 -4.46
C THR A 322 -14.85 -7.42 -3.95
N GLY A 323 -13.60 -7.75 -3.59
CA GLY A 323 -12.60 -6.76 -3.19
C GLY A 323 -12.04 -5.99 -4.37
N GLY A 324 -11.35 -4.88 -4.09
CA GLY A 324 -10.67 -4.08 -5.10
C GLY A 324 -9.93 -2.89 -4.49
N MET A 325 -9.07 -2.28 -5.31
CA MET A 325 -8.15 -1.20 -4.93
C MET A 325 -8.83 -0.06 -4.17
N ASP A 326 -9.95 0.43 -4.73
CA ASP A 326 -10.73 1.55 -4.18
C ASP A 326 -12.09 1.12 -3.63
N VAL A 327 -12.31 -0.19 -3.49
CA VAL A 327 -13.57 -0.73 -2.96
C VAL A 327 -13.59 -0.53 -1.45
N ALA A 328 -14.50 0.31 -0.97
CA ALA A 328 -14.71 0.51 0.45
C ALA A 328 -15.64 -0.57 1.02
N GLU A 329 -15.22 -1.17 2.13
CA GLU A 329 -15.99 -2.19 2.85
C GLU A 329 -16.18 -1.78 4.30
N GLN A 330 -17.31 -2.17 4.89
CA GLN A 330 -17.59 -1.91 6.30
C GLN A 330 -16.59 -2.69 7.16
N ILE A 331 -15.75 -1.97 7.92
CA ILE A 331 -14.72 -2.59 8.78
C ILE A 331 -15.29 -3.03 10.14
N PHE A 332 -16.60 -2.85 10.35
CA PHE A 332 -17.32 -3.21 11.58
C PHE A 332 -16.55 -2.73 12.81
N SER A 333 -16.28 -3.62 13.77
CA SER A 333 -15.55 -3.29 15.01
C SER A 333 -14.16 -2.72 14.80
N GLY A 334 -13.58 -2.79 13.59
CA GLY A 334 -12.41 -2.00 13.22
C GLY A 334 -12.61 -0.49 13.42
N SER A 335 -13.85 0.00 13.33
CA SER A 335 -14.23 1.40 13.59
C SER A 335 -13.84 1.89 14.98
N LYS A 336 -13.81 0.99 15.98
CA LYS A 336 -13.44 1.32 17.36
C LYS A 336 -12.06 1.96 17.43
N SER A 337 -11.15 1.53 16.56
CA SER A 337 -9.77 2.04 16.48
C SER A 337 -9.71 3.57 16.31
N PHE A 338 -10.70 4.19 15.66
CA PHE A 338 -10.77 5.65 15.51
C PHE A 338 -11.03 6.40 16.81
N SER A 339 -11.47 5.71 17.88
CA SER A 339 -11.63 6.35 19.19
C SER A 339 -10.27 6.71 19.81
N CYS A 340 -9.20 5.96 19.51
CA CYS A 340 -7.84 6.37 19.86
C CYS A 340 -7.43 7.63 19.08
N ALA A 341 -7.69 7.68 17.77
CA ALA A 341 -7.38 8.85 16.95
C ALA A 341 -8.15 10.09 17.41
N LEU A 342 -9.45 9.94 17.70
CA LEU A 342 -10.28 10.99 18.28
C LEU A 342 -9.71 11.46 19.62
N ALA A 343 -9.35 10.53 20.52
CA ALA A 343 -8.76 10.88 21.80
C ALA A 343 -7.43 11.64 21.66
N ALA A 344 -6.58 11.25 20.71
CA ALA A 344 -5.31 11.91 20.43
C ALA A 344 -5.51 13.32 19.87
N ALA A 345 -6.25 13.45 18.76
CA ALA A 345 -6.49 14.74 18.13
C ALA A 345 -7.25 15.71 19.06
N ALA A 346 -8.24 15.22 19.82
CA ALA A 346 -9.00 16.03 20.77
C ALA A 346 -8.15 16.46 21.99
N SER A 347 -7.21 15.63 22.43
CA SER A 347 -6.25 16.01 23.48
C SER A 347 -5.30 17.10 22.99
N ASP A 348 -4.81 16.96 21.75
CA ASP A 348 -3.91 17.95 21.13
C ASP A 348 -4.61 19.30 20.91
N ALA A 349 -5.91 19.27 20.59
CA ALA A 349 -6.76 20.45 20.49
C ALA A 349 -7.21 21.02 21.86
N GLY A 350 -6.86 20.37 22.98
CA GLY A 350 -7.27 20.78 24.33
C GLY A 350 -8.77 20.61 24.63
N ILE A 351 -9.50 19.82 23.82
CA ILE A 351 -10.94 19.59 23.97
C ILE A 351 -11.22 18.66 25.16
N LEU A 352 -10.42 17.60 25.32
CA LEU A 352 -10.59 16.63 26.40
C LEU A 352 -9.27 16.13 26.96
N ASN A 353 -9.32 15.56 28.15
CA ASN A 353 -8.25 14.76 28.73
C ASN A 353 -8.77 13.33 28.97
N PRO A 354 -8.18 12.27 28.39
CA PRO A 354 -8.64 10.89 28.58
C PRO A 354 -8.67 10.41 30.04
N ASP A 355 -7.91 11.05 30.93
CA ASP A 355 -7.87 10.77 32.36
C ASP A 355 -9.00 11.44 33.16
N GLU A 356 -9.75 12.37 32.57
CA GLU A 356 -10.81 13.09 33.26
C GLU A 356 -12.07 12.23 33.43
N TYR A 357 -12.86 12.52 34.46
CA TYR A 357 -14.12 11.85 34.72
C TYR A 357 -15.18 12.26 33.70
N ALA A 358 -15.83 11.27 33.08
CA ALA A 358 -16.87 11.51 32.09
C ALA A 358 -18.08 12.24 32.69
N SER A 359 -18.32 12.04 33.99
CA SER A 359 -19.37 12.69 34.77
C SER A 359 -19.22 14.21 34.88
N ASN A 360 -18.06 14.78 34.56
CA ASN A 360 -17.86 16.22 34.47
C ASN A 360 -18.81 16.87 33.44
N VAL A 361 -19.22 16.15 32.40
CA VAL A 361 -20.15 16.64 31.36
C VAL A 361 -21.34 15.73 31.12
N ILE A 362 -21.23 14.42 31.40
CA ILE A 362 -22.37 13.52 31.43
C ILE A 362 -23.03 13.64 32.81
N ILE A 363 -23.73 14.75 33.03
CA ILE A 363 -24.32 15.11 34.33
C ILE A 363 -25.20 14.01 34.94
N PRO A 364 -25.98 13.21 34.18
CA PRO A 364 -26.72 12.07 34.77
C PRO A 364 -25.83 11.03 35.46
N TRP A 365 -24.52 11.00 35.20
CA TRP A 365 -23.58 10.08 35.86
C TRP A 365 -23.06 10.61 37.20
N LEU A 366 -23.30 11.89 37.53
CA LEU A 366 -23.03 12.44 38.87
C LEU A 366 -24.02 11.93 39.92
N ALA A 367 -25.25 11.63 39.50
CA ALA A 367 -26.29 11.15 40.39
C ALA A 367 -26.13 9.64 40.63
N ASN A 368 -25.47 9.23 41.73
CA ASN A 368 -25.72 7.93 42.37
C ASN A 368 -25.38 7.95 43.87
N GLY A 369 -26.24 7.30 44.65
CA GLY A 369 -26.38 7.45 46.11
C GLY A 369 -25.21 6.90 46.96
N THR A 370 -25.16 7.37 48.20
CA THR A 370 -24.07 7.12 49.18
C THR A 370 -24.13 5.76 49.89
N ALA A 371 -24.86 4.78 49.34
CA ALA A 371 -24.99 3.46 49.97
C ALA A 371 -23.76 2.57 49.65
N PRO A 372 -23.27 1.75 50.60
CA PRO A 372 -22.23 0.75 50.31
C PRO A 372 -22.69 -0.20 49.19
N GLY A 373 -21.91 -0.34 48.12
CA GLY A 373 -22.27 -1.12 46.93
C GLY A 373 -23.06 -0.36 45.85
N ALA A 374 -23.28 0.95 46.01
CA ALA A 374 -23.84 1.79 44.95
C ALA A 374 -22.78 2.05 43.87
N LEU A 375 -23.11 1.66 42.64
CA LEU A 375 -22.24 1.74 41.46
C LEU A 375 -21.94 3.21 41.10
N GLN A 376 -20.65 3.57 41.06
CA GLN A 376 -20.20 4.94 40.85
C GLN A 376 -19.86 5.24 39.39
N LYS A 377 -20.88 5.45 38.54
CA LYS A 377 -20.67 5.98 37.17
C LYS A 377 -19.86 7.29 37.16
N SER A 378 -19.93 8.03 38.27
CA SER A 378 -19.14 9.25 38.49
C SER A 378 -17.63 9.03 38.41
N GLN A 379 -17.14 7.80 38.67
CA GLN A 379 -15.72 7.43 38.64
C GLN A 379 -15.24 6.94 37.26
N ILE A 380 -16.14 6.76 36.28
CA ILE A 380 -15.76 6.36 34.92
C ILE A 380 -14.95 7.50 34.28
N ARG A 381 -13.71 7.22 33.91
CA ARG A 381 -12.88 8.14 33.12
C ARG A 381 -13.16 7.96 31.64
N ALA A 382 -12.86 8.99 30.85
CA ALA A 382 -13.05 8.95 29.41
C ALA A 382 -12.33 7.76 28.76
N ARG A 383 -11.10 7.44 29.20
CA ARG A 383 -10.35 6.27 28.71
C ARG A 383 -10.98 4.92 29.03
N ASP A 384 -11.71 4.79 30.14
CA ASP A 384 -12.26 3.51 30.59
C ASP A 384 -13.36 3.04 29.63
N MET A 385 -14.04 3.99 28.98
CA MET A 385 -15.05 3.75 27.94
C MET A 385 -14.49 3.12 26.67
N ILE A 386 -13.21 3.37 26.35
CA ILE A 386 -12.54 2.86 25.14
C ILE A 386 -11.47 1.81 25.44
N SER A 387 -11.38 1.36 26.69
CA SER A 387 -10.47 0.30 27.15
C SER A 387 -11.21 -0.93 27.68
N LEU A 388 -12.51 -1.05 27.36
CA LEU A 388 -13.43 -2.10 27.84
C LEU A 388 -13.62 -2.13 29.37
N ALA A 389 -13.15 -1.10 30.08
CA ALA A 389 -13.03 -1.11 31.54
C ALA A 389 -14.05 -0.19 32.23
N SER A 390 -15.03 0.36 31.50
CA SER A 390 -16.03 1.26 32.07
C SER A 390 -17.01 0.58 33.03
N GLY A 391 -17.18 -0.74 32.92
CA GLY A 391 -18.20 -1.49 33.65
C GLY A 391 -19.64 -1.20 33.21
N LEU A 392 -19.83 -0.45 32.12
CA LEU A 392 -21.16 -0.22 31.53
C LEU A 392 -21.67 -1.49 30.86
N ARG A 393 -22.92 -1.85 31.13
CA ARG A 393 -23.58 -2.99 30.47
C ARG A 393 -23.57 -2.79 28.96
N SER A 394 -23.17 -3.82 28.23
CA SER A 394 -23.32 -3.86 26.78
C SER A 394 -24.81 -3.91 26.43
N ARG A 395 -25.36 -2.82 25.86
CA ARG A 395 -26.80 -2.66 25.59
C ARG A 395 -27.16 -2.29 24.14
N VAL A 396 -26.19 -2.16 23.23
CA VAL A 396 -26.46 -1.73 21.85
C VAL A 396 -26.26 -2.88 20.86
N SER A 397 -27.23 -3.01 19.95
CA SER A 397 -27.49 -4.05 18.94
C SER A 397 -26.27 -4.82 18.41
N PRO A 398 -26.41 -6.12 18.05
CA PRO A 398 -25.41 -6.84 17.28
C PRO A 398 -25.01 -6.04 16.03
N ALA A 399 -23.71 -6.03 15.73
CA ALA A 399 -23.14 -5.32 14.60
C ALA A 399 -23.91 -5.58 13.30
N GLY A 400 -24.34 -4.53 12.60
CA GLY A 400 -24.82 -4.63 11.22
C GLY A 400 -26.32 -4.41 10.96
N PHE A 401 -27.12 -3.98 11.94
CA PHE A 401 -28.51 -3.56 11.69
C PHE A 401 -28.64 -2.03 11.60
N PRO A 402 -29.57 -1.49 10.78
CA PRO A 402 -29.78 -0.05 10.67
C PRO A 402 -30.04 0.59 12.05
N ASN A 403 -29.21 1.59 12.40
CA ASN A 403 -29.22 2.28 13.69
C ASN A 403 -30.45 3.21 13.83
N PHE A 404 -31.65 2.64 13.98
CA PHE A 404 -32.89 3.39 14.23
C PHE A 404 -33.03 3.90 15.67
N SER A 405 -31.98 3.80 16.47
CA SER A 405 -32.00 4.10 17.91
C SER A 405 -31.05 5.24 18.23
N ASN A 406 -31.38 6.06 19.23
CA ASN A 406 -30.47 7.07 19.79
C ASN A 406 -29.31 6.37 20.52
N ILE A 407 -28.21 6.10 19.83
CA ILE A 407 -27.11 5.27 20.35
C ILE A 407 -26.39 5.96 21.52
N TYR A 408 -26.26 7.29 21.50
CA TYR A 408 -25.66 8.05 22.60
C TYR A 408 -26.55 8.05 23.84
N GLY A 409 -27.85 8.25 23.65
CA GLY A 409 -28.83 8.17 24.73
C GLY A 409 -28.86 6.79 25.39
N LEU A 410 -28.78 5.71 24.60
CA LEU A 410 -28.67 4.35 25.12
C LEU A 410 -27.37 4.14 25.91
N ALA A 411 -26.25 4.68 25.45
CA ALA A 411 -24.97 4.60 26.16
C ALA A 411 -24.99 5.36 27.50
N ILE A 412 -25.45 6.61 27.49
CA ILE A 412 -25.57 7.46 28.69
C ILE A 412 -26.48 6.80 29.74
N GLN A 413 -27.60 6.22 29.31
CA GLN A 413 -28.55 5.56 30.21
C GLN A 413 -28.17 4.13 30.58
N SER A 414 -27.17 3.52 29.93
CA SER A 414 -26.82 2.12 30.17
C SER A 414 -26.49 1.89 31.64
N PRO A 415 -27.08 0.90 32.34
CA PRO A 415 -26.67 0.55 33.69
C PRO A 415 -25.18 0.25 33.76
N GLN A 416 -24.60 0.49 34.92
CA GLN A 416 -23.30 -0.03 35.26
C GLN A 416 -23.54 -1.43 35.86
N ASP A 417 -22.78 -2.43 35.44
CA ASP A 417 -22.84 -3.77 36.03
C ASP A 417 -21.69 -3.98 37.00
N LEU A 418 -20.57 -3.29 36.75
CA LEU A 418 -19.28 -3.55 37.38
C LEU A 418 -18.57 -2.24 37.72
N GLU A 419 -17.75 -2.24 38.77
CA GLU A 419 -16.89 -1.10 39.10
C GLU A 419 -15.87 -0.85 37.98
N PRO A 420 -15.54 0.42 37.64
CA PRO A 420 -14.63 0.71 36.54
C PRO A 420 -13.23 0.13 36.83
N GLY A 421 -12.59 -0.45 35.82
CA GLY A 421 -11.25 -1.03 35.92
C GLY A 421 -11.19 -2.45 36.51
N LYS A 422 -12.32 -3.09 36.82
CA LYS A 422 -12.34 -4.42 37.45
C LYS A 422 -12.42 -5.60 36.48
N GLN A 423 -13.24 -5.51 35.44
CA GLN A 423 -13.53 -6.59 34.49
C GLN A 423 -13.77 -6.00 33.10
N ALA A 424 -13.49 -6.78 32.05
CA ALA A 424 -13.72 -6.33 30.68
C ALA A 424 -15.13 -6.63 30.20
N ILE A 425 -15.77 -5.62 29.60
CA ILE A 425 -17.03 -5.76 28.88
C ILE A 425 -16.82 -5.27 27.45
N TYR A 426 -16.71 -6.21 26.51
CA TYR A 426 -16.64 -5.90 25.10
C TYR A 426 -18.01 -5.51 24.54
N GLY A 427 -18.09 -4.32 23.96
CA GLY A 427 -19.36 -3.83 23.44
C GLY A 427 -19.24 -2.48 22.76
N SER A 428 -20.36 -2.01 22.25
CA SER A 428 -20.54 -0.72 21.58
C SER A 428 -20.79 0.42 22.56
N THR A 429 -21.42 0.13 23.70
CA THR A 429 -21.86 1.12 24.70
C THR A 429 -20.75 2.07 25.16
N GLY A 430 -19.57 1.55 25.50
CA GLY A 430 -18.44 2.40 25.92
C GLY A 430 -18.01 3.38 24.83
N PHE A 431 -17.82 2.89 23.60
CA PHE A 431 -17.40 3.71 22.47
C PHE A 431 -18.42 4.81 22.12
N HIS A 432 -19.72 4.51 22.17
CA HIS A 432 -20.78 5.52 21.99
C HIS A 432 -20.85 6.51 23.17
N GLY A 433 -20.56 6.06 24.40
CA GLY A 433 -20.42 6.95 25.56
C GLY A 433 -19.23 7.90 25.43
N PHE A 434 -18.11 7.42 24.88
CA PHE A 434 -16.92 8.22 24.64
C PHE A 434 -17.14 9.30 23.58
N THR A 435 -17.85 8.99 22.50
CA THR A 435 -18.16 9.98 21.48
C THR A 435 -19.24 10.97 21.93
N ALA A 436 -20.22 10.53 22.72
CA ALA A 436 -21.15 11.43 23.41
C ALA A 436 -20.41 12.39 24.36
N PHE A 437 -19.44 11.89 25.12
CA PHE A 437 -18.58 12.69 25.97
C PHE A 437 -17.78 13.72 25.17
N PHE A 438 -17.18 13.33 24.03
CA PHE A 438 -16.47 14.25 23.14
C PHE A 438 -17.37 15.38 22.62
N GLU A 439 -18.58 15.06 22.14
CA GLU A 439 -19.52 16.09 21.65
C GLU A 439 -19.89 17.09 22.76
N LEU A 440 -20.14 16.61 23.98
CA LEU A 440 -20.42 17.47 25.13
C LEU A 440 -19.21 18.36 25.48
N LYS A 441 -17.99 17.80 25.44
CA LYS A 441 -16.75 18.56 25.69
C LYS A 441 -16.45 19.61 24.64
N SER A 442 -16.87 19.37 23.40
CA SER A 442 -16.68 20.29 22.27
C SER A 442 -17.80 21.34 22.13
N GLY A 443 -18.59 21.56 23.18
CA GLY A 443 -19.63 22.60 23.24
C GLY A 443 -21.05 22.11 23.04
N GLY A 444 -21.26 20.79 23.00
CA GLY A 444 -22.59 20.18 22.98
C GLY A 444 -23.31 20.28 24.32
N SER A 445 -24.58 19.87 24.34
CA SER A 445 -25.42 19.83 25.53
C SER A 445 -26.30 18.59 25.52
N LEU A 446 -26.60 18.06 26.71
CA LEU A 446 -27.53 16.95 26.88
C LEU A 446 -28.94 17.50 27.15
N VAL A 447 -29.86 17.33 26.20
CA VAL A 447 -31.26 17.71 26.32
C VAL A 447 -32.12 16.45 26.42
N GLY A 448 -32.62 16.17 27.62
CA GLY A 448 -33.23 14.88 27.93
C GLY A 448 -32.19 13.76 27.77
N ASN A 449 -32.42 12.86 26.80
CA ASN A 449 -31.50 11.76 26.48
C ASN A 449 -30.73 11.98 25.17
N THR A 450 -30.75 13.18 24.62
CA THR A 450 -30.17 13.49 23.31
C THR A 450 -29.03 14.49 23.45
N VAL A 451 -27.88 14.17 22.86
CA VAL A 451 -26.75 15.10 22.75
C VAL A 451 -26.97 15.97 21.52
N VAL A 452 -26.98 17.29 21.71
CA VAL A 452 -27.19 18.30 20.66
C VAL A 452 -26.02 19.28 20.62
N GLY A 453 -25.66 19.74 19.43
CA GLY A 453 -24.47 20.59 19.24
C GLY A 453 -23.16 19.82 19.38
N GLY A 454 -22.07 20.54 19.67
CA GLY A 454 -20.72 19.99 19.69
C GLY A 454 -20.14 19.77 18.29
N LEU A 455 -18.87 19.37 18.23
CA LEU A 455 -18.21 18.95 16.99
C LEU A 455 -18.59 17.51 16.66
N ASP A 456 -18.87 17.20 15.40
CA ASP A 456 -19.11 15.82 14.97
C ASP A 456 -17.81 15.00 15.08
N PRO A 457 -17.79 13.87 15.81
CA PRO A 457 -16.55 13.14 16.04
C PRO A 457 -16.00 12.45 14.79
N ALA A 458 -16.85 12.02 13.84
CA ALA A 458 -16.38 11.39 12.61
C ALA A 458 -15.75 12.44 11.69
N ASP A 459 -16.39 13.60 11.54
CA ASP A 459 -15.85 14.70 10.76
C ASP A 459 -14.55 15.24 11.40
N PHE A 460 -14.51 15.33 12.73
CA PHE A 460 -13.31 15.75 13.45
C PHE A 460 -12.10 14.81 13.22
N VAL A 461 -12.30 13.49 13.23
CA VAL A 461 -11.26 12.51 12.89
C VAL A 461 -10.88 12.60 11.41
N GLN A 462 -11.86 12.77 10.53
CA GLN A 462 -11.60 12.92 9.10
C GLN A 462 -10.71 14.13 8.84
N ASP A 463 -11.06 15.30 9.37
CA ASP A 463 -10.36 16.56 9.12
C ASP A 463 -8.99 16.64 9.78
N ASN A 464 -8.87 16.20 11.03
CA ASN A 464 -7.66 16.40 11.82
C ASN A 464 -6.68 15.22 11.74
N VAL A 465 -7.11 14.06 11.23
CA VAL A 465 -6.28 12.84 11.22
C VAL A 465 -6.18 12.21 9.84
N LEU A 466 -7.31 11.93 9.19
CA LEU A 466 -7.31 11.12 7.96
C LEU A 466 -6.99 11.95 6.70
N THR A 467 -7.61 13.11 6.55
CA THR A 467 -7.35 14.02 5.42
C THR A 467 -5.87 14.43 5.32
N PRO A 468 -5.16 14.80 6.43
CA PRO A 468 -3.73 15.12 6.39
C PRO A 468 -2.82 14.00 5.89
N ILE A 469 -3.23 12.73 6.05
CA ILE A 469 -2.47 11.56 5.57
C ILE A 469 -2.97 11.05 4.20
N GLY A 470 -3.88 11.79 3.55
CA GLY A 470 -4.52 11.37 2.31
C GLY A 470 -5.35 10.10 2.44
N SER A 471 -5.96 9.87 3.60
CA SER A 471 -6.88 8.77 3.88
C SER A 471 -8.32 9.30 4.06
N GLN A 472 -9.30 8.45 3.82
CA GLN A 472 -10.70 8.80 4.01
C GLN A 472 -11.56 7.61 4.42
N VAL A 473 -12.57 7.88 5.26
CA VAL A 473 -13.70 6.99 5.46
C VAL A 473 -14.73 7.26 4.36
N ALA A 474 -15.07 6.23 3.59
CA ALA A 474 -16.01 6.38 2.47
C ALA A 474 -17.45 6.58 2.96
N VAL A 475 -17.85 5.85 3.99
CA VAL A 475 -19.16 5.96 4.63
C VAL A 475 -19.00 5.75 6.12
N TRP A 476 -19.65 6.61 6.90
CA TRP A 476 -19.87 6.39 8.33
C TRP A 476 -21.35 6.16 8.59
N ASN A 477 -21.73 4.95 8.99
CA ASN A 477 -23.10 4.65 9.38
C ASN A 477 -23.49 5.46 10.61
N ARG A 478 -24.60 6.17 10.51
CA ARG A 478 -25.10 7.09 11.55
C ARG A 478 -26.44 6.61 12.08
N ASP A 479 -26.78 7.02 13.29
CA ASP A 479 -28.06 6.71 13.91
C ASP A 479 -29.20 7.63 13.43
N ILE A 480 -30.41 7.44 13.96
CA ILE A 480 -31.60 8.23 13.60
C ILE A 480 -31.49 9.73 13.96
N LEU A 481 -30.52 10.10 14.80
CA LEU A 481 -30.21 11.47 15.18
C LEU A 481 -28.94 12.00 14.48
N GLY A 482 -28.42 11.25 13.51
CA GLY A 482 -27.23 11.60 12.75
C GLY A 482 -25.91 11.33 13.46
N LYS A 483 -25.92 10.67 14.63
CA LYS A 483 -24.70 10.41 15.42
C LYS A 483 -23.87 9.29 14.82
N PRO A 484 -22.54 9.45 14.66
CA PRO A 484 -21.70 8.44 14.01
C PRO A 484 -21.48 7.23 14.91
N ASP A 485 -21.63 6.04 14.34
CA ASP A 485 -21.40 4.77 15.04
C ASP A 485 -19.90 4.44 15.09
N PHE A 486 -19.22 4.85 16.15
CA PHE A 486 -17.79 4.52 16.38
C PHE A 486 -17.54 3.07 16.78
N ALA A 487 -18.60 2.29 17.03
CA ALA A 487 -18.44 0.88 17.38
C ALA A 487 -18.40 -0.03 16.16
N ALA A 488 -19.06 0.34 15.05
CA ALA A 488 -19.16 -0.51 13.86
C ALA A 488 -19.32 0.20 12.50
N GLY A 489 -19.42 1.53 12.48
CA GLY A 489 -20.04 2.24 11.35
C GLY A 489 -19.14 2.63 10.18
N ALA A 490 -17.82 2.54 10.29
CA ALA A 490 -16.91 3.00 9.24
C ALA A 490 -16.80 1.97 8.10
N SER A 491 -16.75 2.49 6.87
CA SER A 491 -16.41 1.74 5.66
C SER A 491 -15.19 2.36 4.97
N MET A 492 -14.19 1.55 4.66
CA MET A 492 -12.91 2.00 4.09
C MET A 492 -12.37 1.02 3.06
N SER A 493 -11.68 1.54 2.06
CA SER A 493 -10.83 0.68 1.22
C SER A 493 -9.60 0.24 2.01
N ALA A 494 -9.06 -0.92 1.65
CA ALA A 494 -7.90 -1.48 2.34
C ALA A 494 -6.70 -0.51 2.33
N ARG A 495 -6.49 0.22 1.22
CA ARG A 495 -5.45 1.25 1.12
C ARG A 495 -5.63 2.41 2.10
N ASN A 496 -6.86 2.91 2.24
CA ASN A 496 -7.13 4.01 3.17
C ASN A 496 -6.89 3.57 4.63
N TRP A 497 -7.31 2.35 4.97
CA TRP A 497 -7.10 1.83 6.33
C TRP A 497 -5.63 1.48 6.59
N LEU A 498 -4.88 1.04 5.57
CA LEU A 498 -3.45 0.82 5.63
C LEU A 498 -2.69 2.12 5.96
N LYS A 499 -3.01 3.24 5.30
CA LYS A 499 -2.43 4.56 5.63
C LYS A 499 -2.67 4.95 7.10
N TYR A 500 -3.89 4.70 7.60
CA TYR A 500 -4.21 4.93 9.01
C TYR A 500 -3.37 4.04 9.94
N GLY A 501 -3.21 2.76 9.60
CA GLY A 501 -2.32 1.85 10.32
C GLY A 501 -0.86 2.32 10.35
N GLN A 502 -0.35 2.83 9.22
CA GLN A 502 1.01 3.36 9.11
C GLN A 502 1.20 4.63 9.97
N LEU A 503 0.21 5.53 10.00
CA LEU A 503 0.22 6.67 10.93
C LEU A 503 0.35 6.20 12.39
N LEU A 504 -0.40 5.16 12.80
CA LEU A 504 -0.34 4.62 14.15
C LEU A 504 0.98 3.91 14.45
N LEU A 505 1.52 3.17 13.48
CA LEU A 505 2.81 2.48 13.58
C LEU A 505 3.95 3.49 13.81
N ASP A 506 3.92 4.62 13.11
CA ASP A 506 4.90 5.71 13.24
C ASP A 506 4.57 6.69 14.38
N ASP A 507 3.82 6.22 15.39
CA ASP A 507 3.42 6.97 16.58
C ASP A 507 2.83 8.36 16.25
N GLY A 508 1.93 8.43 15.26
CA GLY A 508 1.24 9.65 14.86
C GLY A 508 2.06 10.58 13.95
N ASN A 509 3.25 10.17 13.52
CA ASN A 509 4.03 10.88 12.50
C ASN A 509 3.66 10.39 11.10
N TRP A 510 3.47 11.32 10.17
CA TRP A 510 3.25 11.04 8.77
C TRP A 510 4.25 11.83 7.93
N GLN A 511 5.15 11.13 7.26
CA GLN A 511 6.13 11.73 6.34
C GLN A 511 6.88 12.94 6.93
N GLY A 512 7.26 12.85 8.21
CA GLY A 512 7.98 13.91 8.93
C GLY A 512 7.07 14.89 9.69
N SER A 513 5.76 14.90 9.42
CA SER A 513 4.79 15.76 10.13
C SER A 513 4.11 15.01 11.27
N GLN A 514 4.10 15.58 12.48
CA GLN A 514 3.37 14.99 13.61
C GLN A 514 1.89 15.38 13.52
N ILE A 515 1.04 14.45 13.09
CA ILE A 515 -0.40 14.69 12.85
C ILE A 515 -1.20 14.59 14.14
N ILE A 516 -0.94 13.55 14.93
CA ILE A 516 -1.54 13.33 16.25
C ILE A 516 -0.46 12.96 17.25
N SER A 517 -0.66 13.26 18.54
CA SER A 517 0.39 13.14 19.54
C SER A 517 0.97 11.74 19.69
N ARG A 518 2.31 11.69 19.57
CA ARG A 518 3.13 10.50 19.86
C ARG A 518 2.85 9.89 21.22
N SER A 519 2.69 10.71 22.26
CA SER A 519 2.47 10.20 23.61
C SER A 519 1.11 9.53 23.73
N MET A 520 0.09 10.07 23.05
CA MET A 520 -1.25 9.49 23.09
C MET A 520 -1.36 8.22 22.24
N VAL A 521 -0.79 8.18 21.04
CA VAL A 521 -0.76 6.96 20.20
C VAL A 521 -0.04 5.81 20.94
N ARG A 522 1.12 6.09 21.55
CA ARG A 522 1.83 5.11 22.39
C ARG A 522 0.99 4.67 23.59
N LYS A 523 0.28 5.59 24.24
CA LYS A 523 -0.64 5.24 25.33
C LYS A 523 -1.73 4.30 24.83
N CYS A 524 -2.29 4.49 23.63
CA CYS A 524 -3.31 3.59 23.11
C CYS A 524 -2.84 2.14 22.97
N ARG A 525 -1.60 1.90 22.53
CA ARG A 525 -1.06 0.54 22.34
C ARG A 525 -0.35 -0.05 23.57
N HIS A 526 -0.10 0.73 24.62
CA HIS A 526 0.56 0.26 25.84
C HIS A 526 -0.31 0.32 27.10
N TYR A 527 -1.47 1.01 27.05
CA TYR A 527 -2.35 1.14 28.20
C TYR A 527 -2.67 -0.23 28.79
N PHE A 528 -2.51 -0.33 30.10
CA PHE A 528 -2.80 -1.53 30.87
C PHE A 528 -3.90 -1.22 31.86
N THR A 529 -4.88 -2.10 31.92
CA THR A 529 -5.91 -2.12 32.94
C THR A 529 -5.92 -3.51 33.58
N PRO A 530 -6.09 -3.62 34.91
CA PRO A 530 -6.28 -4.91 35.58
C PRO A 530 -7.49 -5.69 35.05
N ALA A 531 -8.48 -4.98 34.47
CA ALA A 531 -9.68 -5.58 33.89
C ALA A 531 -9.38 -6.55 32.75
N PHE A 532 -8.47 -6.17 31.84
CA PHE A 532 -8.06 -7.02 30.74
C PHE A 532 -6.74 -6.55 30.14
N GLY A 533 -5.72 -7.39 30.27
CA GLY A 533 -4.41 -7.14 29.70
C GLY A 533 -4.50 -7.03 28.18
N SER A 534 -5.13 -7.92 27.44
CA SER A 534 -4.93 -7.92 25.98
C SER A 534 -5.79 -6.93 25.19
N TYR A 535 -6.20 -5.82 25.84
CA TYR A 535 -6.80 -4.65 25.18
C TYR A 535 -6.21 -3.33 25.73
N GLY A 536 -5.86 -2.43 24.81
CA GLY A 536 -5.34 -1.10 25.08
C GLY A 536 -6.45 -0.04 25.10
N LEU A 537 -6.18 1.14 24.55
CA LEU A 537 -7.24 2.09 24.20
C LEU A 537 -7.63 1.83 22.74
N SER A 538 -8.74 1.13 22.55
CA SER A 538 -9.33 0.78 21.23
C SER A 538 -8.60 -0.27 20.37
N PHE A 539 -7.57 -0.94 20.90
CA PHE A 539 -6.81 -1.97 20.16
C PHE A 539 -6.66 -3.26 20.96
N TRP A 540 -6.72 -4.39 20.26
CA TRP A 540 -6.29 -5.68 20.78
C TRP A 540 -4.76 -5.71 20.84
N LEU A 541 -4.18 -6.20 21.93
CA LEU A 541 -2.73 -6.24 22.16
C LEU A 541 -2.24 -7.67 22.27
N ASN A 542 -1.19 -8.02 21.55
CA ASN A 542 -0.61 -9.36 21.54
C ASN A 542 0.30 -9.66 22.75
N ARG A 543 -0.09 -9.20 23.94
CA ARG A 543 0.66 -9.50 25.17
C ARG A 543 0.12 -10.73 25.88
N PRO A 544 0.96 -11.48 26.61
CA PRO A 544 0.48 -12.54 27.49
C PRO A 544 -0.55 -12.03 28.49
N VAL A 545 -1.75 -12.63 28.53
CA VAL A 545 -2.82 -12.21 29.45
C VAL A 545 -2.50 -12.50 30.92
N ASN A 546 -1.66 -13.49 31.21
CA ASN A 546 -1.32 -13.91 32.57
C ASN A 546 -2.59 -14.00 33.45
N ASN A 547 -2.63 -13.30 34.59
CA ASN A 547 -3.75 -13.29 35.53
C ASN A 547 -4.79 -12.18 35.25
N SER A 548 -4.69 -11.48 34.11
CA SER A 548 -5.57 -10.35 33.77
C SER A 548 -6.77 -10.75 32.92
N TRP A 549 -7.05 -12.05 32.78
CA TRP A 549 -8.21 -12.57 32.09
C TRP A 549 -8.84 -13.70 32.90
N ASN A 550 -10.14 -13.62 33.10
CA ASN A 550 -10.96 -14.64 33.74
C ASN A 550 -12.14 -15.00 32.82
N PRO A 551 -12.15 -16.19 32.18
CA PRO A 551 -13.22 -16.59 31.26
C PRO A 551 -14.60 -16.71 31.91
N SER A 552 -14.68 -16.78 33.25
CA SER A 552 -15.96 -16.82 33.97
C SER A 552 -16.53 -15.43 34.30
N GLU A 553 -15.75 -14.38 34.07
CA GLU A 553 -16.05 -13.02 34.52
C GLU A 553 -15.93 -11.97 33.40
N ASP A 554 -15.03 -12.14 32.44
CA ASP A 554 -14.81 -11.22 31.32
C ASP A 554 -15.70 -11.55 30.12
N ASP A 555 -16.29 -10.53 29.50
CA ASP A 555 -17.09 -10.63 28.28
C ASP A 555 -16.28 -10.12 27.09
N ILE A 556 -15.66 -11.03 26.32
CA ILE A 556 -14.87 -10.75 25.12
C ILE A 556 -15.33 -11.62 23.94
N PRO A 557 -15.05 -11.25 22.68
CA PRO A 557 -15.45 -12.07 21.53
C PRO A 557 -14.84 -13.47 21.58
N LEU A 558 -15.64 -14.48 21.23
CA LEU A 558 -15.28 -15.90 21.27
C LEU A 558 -13.95 -16.22 20.56
N THR A 559 -13.65 -15.55 19.45
CA THR A 559 -12.39 -15.76 18.72
C THR A 559 -11.17 -15.37 19.57
N ALA A 560 -11.25 -14.28 20.34
CA ALA A 560 -10.19 -13.90 21.27
C ALA A 560 -10.10 -14.88 22.43
N GLU A 561 -11.24 -15.28 23.02
CA GLU A 561 -11.30 -16.24 24.12
C GLU A 561 -10.66 -17.59 23.76
N VAL A 562 -10.94 -18.14 22.57
CA VAL A 562 -10.35 -19.41 22.11
C VAL A 562 -8.83 -19.31 22.03
N HIS A 563 -8.29 -18.22 21.48
CA HIS A 563 -6.83 -18.03 21.35
C HIS A 563 -6.15 -17.85 22.71
N LEU A 564 -6.78 -17.07 23.60
CA LEU A 564 -6.29 -16.86 24.95
C LEU A 564 -6.29 -18.15 25.78
N ALA A 565 -7.35 -18.96 25.66
CA ALA A 565 -7.43 -20.26 26.33
C ALA A 565 -6.35 -21.25 25.86
N GLN A 566 -5.97 -21.19 24.58
CA GLN A 566 -4.99 -22.11 23.98
C GLN A 566 -3.53 -21.69 24.25
N SER A 567 -3.25 -20.39 24.22
CA SER A 567 -1.86 -19.90 24.15
C SER A 567 -1.53 -18.77 25.13
N GLY A 568 -2.52 -18.19 25.80
CA GLY A 568 -2.34 -17.00 26.64
C GLY A 568 -2.09 -15.71 25.84
N GLN A 569 -2.10 -15.75 24.50
CA GLN A 569 -1.94 -14.61 23.60
C GLN A 569 -2.99 -14.66 22.47
N ILE A 570 -3.20 -13.52 21.81
CA ILE A 570 -4.17 -13.42 20.70
C ILE A 570 -3.54 -13.90 19.40
N PHE A 571 -2.28 -13.52 19.16
CA PHE A 571 -1.49 -13.84 17.98
C PHE A 571 -0.14 -14.50 18.36
N PRO A 572 -0.13 -15.70 18.96
CA PRO A 572 1.10 -16.40 19.35
C PRO A 572 2.11 -16.63 18.21
N ALA A 573 1.68 -16.59 16.95
CA ALA A 573 2.56 -16.70 15.78
C ALA A 573 3.18 -15.35 15.33
N SER A 574 2.96 -14.27 16.08
CA SER A 574 3.48 -12.92 15.80
C SER A 574 4.26 -12.36 17.00
N ALA A 575 4.88 -11.19 16.82
CA ALA A 575 5.66 -10.53 17.87
C ALA A 575 4.76 -10.01 19.01
N ASP A 576 5.31 -9.93 20.23
CA ASP A 576 4.59 -9.50 21.44
C ASP A 576 4.06 -8.04 21.37
N ASP A 577 4.69 -7.20 20.56
CA ASP A 577 4.28 -5.81 20.38
C ASP A 577 3.25 -5.60 19.26
N HIS A 578 2.79 -6.69 18.64
CA HIS A 578 1.68 -6.70 17.70
C HIS A 578 0.41 -6.15 18.36
N PHE A 579 -0.26 -5.21 17.69
CA PHE A 579 -1.57 -4.73 18.07
C PHE A 579 -2.48 -4.61 16.86
N ALA A 580 -3.79 -4.76 17.06
CA ALA A 580 -4.73 -4.90 15.96
C ALA A 580 -6.10 -4.28 16.23
N ALA A 581 -6.76 -3.86 15.15
CA ALA A 581 -8.18 -3.55 15.11
C ALA A 581 -8.92 -4.68 14.39
N LEU A 582 -9.88 -5.31 15.08
CA LEU A 582 -10.56 -6.52 14.61
C LEU A 582 -12.05 -6.26 14.44
N GLY A 583 -12.53 -6.51 13.22
CA GLY A 583 -13.92 -6.36 12.79
C GLY A 583 -14.61 -7.69 12.52
N PHE A 584 -15.94 -7.68 12.62
CA PHE A 584 -16.78 -8.78 12.15
C PHE A 584 -16.56 -9.04 10.65
N GLY A 585 -16.73 -10.28 10.19
CA GLY A 585 -16.42 -10.66 8.82
C GLY A 585 -14.92 -10.66 8.51
N ASN A 586 -14.07 -10.73 9.55
CA ASN A 586 -12.61 -10.78 9.46
C ASN A 586 -12.03 -9.55 8.74
N MET A 587 -12.52 -8.38 9.11
CA MET A 587 -11.97 -7.09 8.67
C MET A 587 -10.89 -6.66 9.65
N GLN A 588 -9.63 -6.71 9.25
CA GLN A 588 -8.51 -6.65 10.18
C GLN A 588 -7.44 -5.66 9.72
N LEU A 589 -6.94 -4.89 10.70
CA LEU A 589 -5.78 -4.03 10.58
C LEU A 589 -4.81 -4.43 11.68
N HIS A 590 -3.58 -4.77 11.29
CA HIS A 590 -2.52 -5.24 12.17
C HIS A 590 -1.32 -4.30 12.07
N MET A 591 -0.72 -3.97 13.21
CA MET A 591 0.51 -3.20 13.31
C MET A 591 1.51 -3.95 14.18
N ILE A 592 2.74 -4.14 13.69
CA ILE A 592 3.81 -4.86 14.38
C ILE A 592 5.04 -3.93 14.42
N PRO A 593 5.21 -3.10 15.46
CA PRO A 593 6.25 -2.06 15.53
C PRO A 593 7.68 -2.61 15.39
N SER A 594 7.98 -3.71 16.07
CA SER A 594 9.28 -4.39 16.04
C SER A 594 9.66 -4.85 14.63
N GLU A 595 8.67 -5.21 13.82
CA GLU A 595 8.82 -5.64 12.43
C GLU A 595 8.57 -4.50 11.42
N ARG A 596 8.20 -3.32 11.91
CA ARG A 596 7.71 -2.16 11.14
C ARG A 596 6.61 -2.54 10.14
N LEU A 597 5.75 -3.49 10.48
CA LEU A 597 4.70 -3.97 9.59
C LEU A 597 3.35 -3.32 9.84
N VAL A 598 2.64 -3.03 8.75
CA VAL A 598 1.20 -2.79 8.73
C VAL A 598 0.57 -3.78 7.75
N ILE A 599 -0.45 -4.50 8.19
CA ILE A 599 -1.15 -5.48 7.36
C ILE A 599 -2.64 -5.19 7.42
N VAL A 600 -3.28 -5.08 6.25
CA VAL A 600 -4.74 -5.04 6.13
C VAL A 600 -5.22 -6.31 5.46
N LYS A 601 -6.16 -7.00 6.10
CA LYS A 601 -6.79 -8.22 5.61
C LYS A 601 -8.30 -8.10 5.72
N TYR A 602 -9.02 -8.21 4.60
CA TYR A 602 -10.48 -8.21 4.55
C TYR A 602 -11.00 -9.60 4.21
N GLY A 603 -11.85 -10.16 5.06
CA GLY A 603 -12.37 -11.52 4.90
C GLY A 603 -11.39 -12.59 5.38
N GLY A 604 -11.62 -13.83 4.96
CA GLY A 604 -10.89 -14.98 5.46
C GLY A 604 -11.63 -15.76 6.56
N THR A 605 -10.95 -16.70 7.22
CA THR A 605 -11.38 -17.36 8.45
C THR A 605 -11.15 -16.48 9.69
N GLY A 606 -11.71 -16.90 10.83
CA GLY A 606 -11.58 -16.17 12.10
C GLY A 606 -10.21 -16.29 12.77
N ASN A 607 -9.45 -17.36 12.53
CA ASN A 607 -8.16 -17.60 13.16
C ASN A 607 -7.02 -17.12 12.26
N GLN A 608 -6.28 -16.08 12.67
CA GLN A 608 -5.16 -15.54 11.88
C GLN A 608 -3.80 -16.14 12.24
N ASN A 609 -3.72 -17.02 13.24
CA ASN A 609 -2.43 -17.61 13.60
C ASN A 609 -1.79 -18.42 12.46
N PRO A 610 -2.54 -19.19 11.67
CA PRO A 610 -1.99 -19.82 10.47
C PRO A 610 -1.47 -18.80 9.44
N PHE A 611 -2.15 -17.66 9.27
CA PHE A 611 -1.65 -16.58 8.39
C PHE A 611 -0.30 -16.03 8.87
N PHE A 612 -0.15 -15.72 10.16
CA PHE A 612 1.11 -15.22 10.70
C PHE A 612 2.21 -16.29 10.73
N ALA A 613 1.86 -17.56 10.98
CA ALA A 613 2.80 -18.67 10.88
C ALA A 613 3.29 -18.87 9.44
N ALA A 614 2.40 -18.76 8.45
CA ALA A 614 2.78 -18.76 7.04
C ALA A 614 3.70 -17.57 6.73
N LEU A 615 3.32 -16.36 7.16
CA LEU A 615 4.08 -15.13 6.88
C LEU A 615 5.49 -15.10 7.50
N PHE A 616 5.65 -15.55 8.76
CA PHE A 616 6.93 -15.45 9.47
C PHE A 616 7.78 -16.71 9.40
N ASN A 617 7.18 -17.89 9.24
CA ASN A 617 7.87 -19.18 9.34
C ASN A 617 7.78 -20.03 8.07
N GLY A 618 7.04 -19.60 7.04
CA GLY A 618 6.77 -20.39 5.83
C GLY A 618 6.00 -21.69 6.10
N ALA A 619 5.43 -21.84 7.30
CA ALA A 619 4.73 -23.05 7.71
C ALA A 619 3.28 -23.01 7.20
N PHE A 620 2.93 -24.01 6.39
CA PHE A 620 1.59 -24.25 5.88
C PHE A 620 1.14 -25.62 6.39
N ASP A 621 0.45 -25.66 7.53
CA ASP A 621 -0.26 -26.87 7.94
C ASP A 621 -1.71 -26.75 7.41
N GLU A 622 -2.05 -27.64 6.47
CA GLU A 622 -3.42 -27.81 5.92
C GLU A 622 -4.44 -28.23 6.98
#